data_AF-A0A2S5WTE0-F1
#
_entry.id   AF-A0A2S5WTE0-F1
#
_cell.length_a   1.000
_cell.length_b   1.000
_cell.length_c   1.000
_cell.angle_alpha   90.00
_cell.angle_beta   90.00
_cell.angle_gamma   90.00
#
_symmetry.space_group_name_H-M   'P 1'
#
loop_
_entity.id
_entity.type
_entity.pdbx_description
1 polymer ?
#
loop_
_entity_poly.entity_id
_entity_poly.type
_entity_poly.pdbx_seq_one_letter_code
_entity_poly.pdbx_strand_id
1 'polypeptide(L)'
;MLRDHRSKLLTAAAALTALLALSGCAGGGQDGDVAPDEGMQAPGTAIADALTENEMGGTLDFGALLPGGATGAVIACPADTVDTLAESTGIDAGNFELADGTLPVADGSFALLFGDAEDRITSSAVYAADSVDLCAGDAVASTYLGSGALVMLSKVGDIWTPNGVE
;
A
#
# COMPACT_ATOMS: atom_id res chain seq x y z
N MET A 1 22.47 46.14 38.94
CA MET A 1 23.04 44.82 39.30
C MET A 1 22.64 43.86 38.17
N LEU A 2 23.46 43.68 37.13
CA LEU A 2 24.60 42.74 37.00
C LEU A 2 24.21 41.26 37.19
N ARG A 3 24.07 40.54 36.06
CA ARG A 3 24.75 39.28 35.67
C ARG A 3 23.89 38.56 34.63
N ASP A 4 24.21 38.60 33.34
CA ASP A 4 25.20 37.75 32.64
C ASP A 4 25.04 36.26 32.92
N HIS A 5 24.58 35.51 31.90
CA HIS A 5 25.37 34.40 31.36
C HIS A 5 25.01 34.14 29.88
N ARG A 6 26.00 34.42 29.04
CA ARG A 6 26.15 34.02 27.64
C ARG A 6 26.54 32.54 27.54
N SER A 7 26.04 31.82 26.55
CA SER A 7 26.81 30.97 25.59
C SER A 7 25.81 30.41 24.55
N LYS A 8 25.75 30.92 23.32
CA LYS A 8 26.58 30.58 22.14
C LYS A 8 26.71 29.08 21.87
N LEU A 9 25.89 28.57 20.95
CA LEU A 9 26.26 27.45 20.07
C LEU A 9 26.05 27.91 18.61
N LEU A 10 27.17 27.97 17.91
CA LEU A 10 27.39 28.29 16.49
C LEU A 10 26.99 27.06 15.65
N THR A 11 26.22 27.24 14.58
CA THR A 11 26.68 27.31 13.18
C THR A 11 27.25 26.00 12.62
N ALA A 12 26.49 25.37 11.71
CA ALA A 12 27.04 24.59 10.60
C ALA A 12 25.97 24.45 9.50
N ALA A 13 25.82 25.49 8.68
CA ALA A 13 25.04 25.44 7.45
C ALA A 13 26.00 25.24 6.27
N ALA A 14 25.68 24.21 5.47
CA ALA A 14 25.84 24.07 4.03
C ALA A 14 27.11 24.64 3.35
N ALA A 15 27.98 23.74 2.88
CA ALA A 15 28.63 23.86 1.57
C ALA A 15 29.36 22.55 1.24
N LEU A 16 28.79 21.74 0.36
CA LEU A 16 29.55 20.71 -0.36
C LEU A 16 29.02 20.62 -1.79
N THR A 17 29.47 21.57 -2.61
CA THR A 17 29.52 21.44 -4.06
C THR A 17 30.79 20.68 -4.41
N ALA A 18 30.65 19.44 -4.90
CA ALA A 18 31.71 18.75 -5.61
C ALA A 18 31.14 18.21 -6.92
N LEU A 19 31.66 18.77 -8.02
CA LEU A 19 31.40 18.41 -9.40
C LEU A 19 31.70 16.92 -9.66
N LEU A 20 30.81 16.26 -10.38
CA LEU A 20 31.13 15.15 -11.27
C LEU A 20 30.54 15.47 -12.65
N ALA A 21 31.40 15.92 -13.54
CA ALA A 21 31.14 15.98 -14.97
C ALA A 21 32.24 15.19 -15.68
N LEU A 22 31.84 14.16 -16.42
CA LEU A 22 32.51 13.38 -17.47
C LEU A 22 31.71 12.05 -17.53
N SER A 23 31.27 11.45 -18.62
CA SER A 23 31.25 11.72 -20.06
C SER A 23 30.64 10.47 -20.69
N GLY A 24 29.68 10.60 -21.60
CA GLY A 24 29.08 9.48 -22.36
C GLY A 24 27.68 9.86 -22.83
N CYS A 25 27.51 10.61 -23.93
CA CYS A 25 27.67 10.22 -25.33
C CYS A 25 26.66 9.13 -25.79
N ALA A 26 25.58 9.63 -26.42
CA ALA A 26 24.84 9.09 -27.55
C ALA A 26 23.96 7.83 -27.40
N GLY A 27 22.67 8.03 -27.75
CA GLY A 27 21.60 7.03 -27.91
C GLY A 27 20.36 7.54 -27.18
N GLY A 28 19.29 8.06 -27.80
CA GLY A 28 18.63 7.58 -29.00
C GLY A 28 17.66 6.46 -28.63
N GLY A 29 16.44 6.81 -28.20
CA GLY A 29 15.41 5.84 -27.84
C GLY A 29 14.60 6.29 -26.63
N GLN A 30 13.41 6.83 -26.88
CA GLN A 30 12.33 6.90 -25.90
C GLN A 30 11.79 5.48 -25.73
N ASP A 31 12.28 4.77 -24.73
CA ASP A 31 11.57 3.66 -24.12
C ASP A 31 11.77 3.87 -22.62
N GLY A 32 10.77 4.53 -22.02
CA GLY A 32 10.69 4.69 -20.57
C GLY A 32 10.35 3.35 -19.94
N ASP A 33 11.31 2.43 -19.96
CA ASP A 33 11.31 1.25 -19.12
C ASP A 33 11.74 1.73 -17.72
N VAL A 34 10.79 2.33 -17.01
CA VAL A 34 10.89 2.50 -15.56
C VAL A 34 10.82 1.08 -15.01
N ALA A 35 11.98 0.48 -14.77
CA ALA A 35 12.08 -0.73 -13.98
C ALA A 35 11.31 -0.49 -12.66
N PRO A 36 10.43 -1.41 -12.23
CA PRO A 36 9.74 -1.26 -10.96
C PRO A 36 10.80 -1.16 -9.85
N ASP A 37 10.70 -0.10 -9.04
CA ASP A 37 11.56 0.16 -7.88
C ASP A 37 11.69 -1.12 -7.03
N GLU A 38 12.93 -1.43 -6.65
CA GLU A 38 13.29 -2.66 -5.94
C GLU A 38 12.49 -2.78 -4.63
N GLY A 39 11.45 -3.63 -4.64
CA GLY A 39 10.61 -3.93 -3.48
C GLY A 39 9.12 -4.01 -3.74
N MET A 40 8.63 -3.58 -4.91
CA MET A 40 7.19 -3.59 -5.22
C MET A 40 6.83 -4.75 -6.14
N GLN A 41 5.85 -5.57 -5.75
CA GLN A 41 5.13 -6.40 -6.70
C GLN A 41 4.46 -5.50 -7.75
N ALA A 42 4.72 -5.76 -9.03
CA ALA A 42 4.11 -5.00 -10.11
C ALA A 42 2.57 -5.13 -10.05
N PRO A 43 1.80 -4.10 -10.44
CA PRO A 43 0.35 -4.20 -10.58
C PRO A 43 -0.01 -5.43 -11.42
N GLY A 44 -0.82 -6.33 -10.86
CA GLY A 44 -1.17 -7.61 -11.49
C GLY A 44 -0.32 -8.82 -11.06
N THR A 45 0.61 -8.67 -10.10
CA THR A 45 1.23 -9.85 -9.46
C THR A 45 0.20 -10.50 -8.53
N ALA A 46 0.03 -11.82 -8.61
CA ALA A 46 -1.01 -12.49 -7.85
C ALA A 46 -0.67 -12.41 -6.36
N ILE A 47 -1.62 -11.95 -5.52
CA ILE A 47 -1.48 -11.97 -4.05
C ILE A 47 -1.20 -13.40 -3.56
N ALA A 48 -1.65 -14.41 -4.30
CA ALA A 48 -1.32 -15.80 -4.08
C ALA A 48 0.19 -16.10 -4.10
N ASP A 49 0.98 -15.39 -4.93
CA ASP A 49 2.43 -15.59 -5.03
C ASP A 49 3.17 -15.07 -3.79
N ALA A 50 2.54 -14.16 -3.02
CA ALA A 50 3.09 -13.63 -1.77
C ALA A 50 2.83 -14.53 -0.56
N LEU A 51 2.10 -15.65 -0.74
CA LEU A 51 1.77 -16.57 0.35
C LEU A 51 2.90 -17.58 0.58
N THR A 52 3.39 -17.64 1.82
CA THR A 52 4.28 -18.73 2.25
C THR A 52 3.43 -19.91 2.72
N GLU A 53 3.46 -21.03 1.99
CA GLU A 53 2.63 -22.20 2.26
C GLU A 53 3.11 -23.02 3.49
N ASN A 54 2.25 -23.16 4.50
CA ASN A 54 2.20 -24.33 5.37
C ASN A 54 0.84 -25.04 5.17
N GLU A 55 0.77 -26.35 5.38
CA GLU A 55 -0.39 -27.22 5.04
C GLU A 55 -1.75 -26.79 5.66
N MET A 56 -1.77 -25.84 6.60
CA MET A 56 -2.98 -25.34 7.26
C MET A 56 -3.07 -23.81 7.39
N GLY A 57 -2.08 -23.05 6.91
CA GLY A 57 -2.05 -21.60 7.12
C GLY A 57 -0.98 -20.90 6.29
N GLY A 58 -1.33 -19.71 5.82
CA GLY A 58 -0.44 -18.78 5.14
C GLY A 58 -0.55 -17.41 5.78
N THR A 59 0.53 -16.64 5.68
CA THR A 59 0.54 -15.24 6.11
C THR A 59 0.84 -14.39 4.90
N LEU A 60 0.03 -13.37 4.70
CA LEU A 60 0.27 -12.33 3.71
C LEU A 60 0.84 -11.11 4.44
N ASP A 61 2.09 -10.75 4.11
CA ASP A 61 2.66 -9.47 4.52
C ASP A 61 2.09 -8.37 3.64
N PHE A 62 1.11 -7.65 4.17
CA PHE A 62 0.42 -6.62 3.42
C PHE A 62 1.31 -5.38 3.23
N GLY A 63 2.26 -5.15 4.13
CA GLY A 63 3.25 -4.08 3.99
C GLY A 63 4.15 -4.27 2.77
N ALA A 64 4.50 -5.50 2.44
CA ALA A 64 5.26 -5.84 1.23
C ALA A 64 4.48 -5.61 -0.08
N LEU A 65 3.15 -5.49 -0.01
CA LEU A 65 2.30 -5.18 -1.17
C LEU A 65 2.15 -3.67 -1.40
N LEU A 66 2.49 -2.84 -0.40
CA LEU A 66 2.29 -1.40 -0.49
C LEU A 66 3.27 -0.78 -1.48
N PRO A 67 2.80 0.05 -2.41
CA PRO A 67 3.70 0.76 -3.29
C PRO A 67 4.50 1.83 -2.54
N GLY A 68 5.62 2.25 -3.11
CA GLY A 68 6.48 3.30 -2.57
C GLY A 68 5.69 4.58 -2.33
N GLY A 69 5.62 5.00 -1.07
CA GLY A 69 4.86 6.19 -0.64
C GLY A 69 3.48 5.89 -0.05
N ALA A 70 2.95 4.67 -0.20
CA ALA A 70 1.75 4.25 0.53
C ALA A 70 2.10 3.90 1.98
N THR A 71 1.21 4.27 2.90
CA THR A 71 1.32 3.96 4.34
C THR A 71 0.38 2.83 4.75
N GLY A 72 -0.60 2.52 3.90
CA GLY A 72 -1.54 1.41 4.08
C GLY A 72 -2.44 1.21 2.87
N ALA A 73 -3.39 0.29 2.98
CA ALA A 73 -4.47 0.15 2.03
C ALA A 73 -5.79 -0.24 2.69
N VAL A 74 -6.88 0.11 2.01
CA VAL A 74 -8.23 -0.37 2.28
C VAL A 74 -8.56 -1.49 1.30
N ILE A 75 -9.11 -2.58 1.81
CA ILE A 75 -9.69 -3.65 0.97
C ILE A 75 -11.14 -3.29 0.71
N ALA A 76 -11.48 -3.01 -0.55
CA ALA A 76 -12.84 -2.77 -0.98
C ALA A 76 -13.46 -4.05 -1.54
N CYS A 77 -14.65 -4.39 -1.07
CA CYS A 77 -15.43 -5.55 -1.48
C CYS A 77 -16.68 -5.15 -2.28
N PRO A 78 -17.31 -6.07 -3.04
CA PRO A 78 -18.43 -5.73 -3.94
C PRO A 78 -19.65 -5.10 -3.25
N ALA A 79 -19.86 -5.36 -1.96
CA ALA A 79 -20.95 -4.79 -1.18
C ALA A 79 -20.61 -3.42 -0.56
N ASP A 80 -19.36 -2.98 -0.65
CA ASP A 80 -18.90 -1.73 -0.06
C ASP A 80 -19.32 -0.51 -0.87
N THR A 81 -19.31 0.63 -0.18
CA THR A 81 -19.42 1.97 -0.72
C THR A 81 -18.33 2.84 -0.08
N VAL A 82 -18.05 4.01 -0.64
CA VAL A 82 -17.11 4.95 -0.01
C VAL A 82 -17.55 5.29 1.43
N ASP A 83 -18.86 5.46 1.65
CA ASP A 83 -19.40 5.77 2.98
C ASP A 83 -19.17 4.63 3.97
N THR A 84 -19.39 3.37 3.56
CA THR A 84 -19.17 2.22 4.45
C THR A 84 -17.69 2.01 4.77
N LEU A 85 -16.80 2.24 3.79
CA LEU A 85 -15.36 2.18 4.00
C LEU A 85 -14.88 3.31 4.90
N ALA A 86 -15.39 4.53 4.73
CA ALA A 86 -15.08 5.66 5.60
C ALA A 86 -15.49 5.38 7.05
N GLU A 87 -16.69 4.81 7.25
CA GLU A 87 -17.18 4.43 8.58
C GLU A 87 -16.32 3.32 9.22
N SER A 88 -15.97 2.28 8.46
CA SER A 88 -15.22 1.13 8.99
C SER A 88 -13.75 1.46 9.28
N THR A 89 -13.12 2.29 8.44
CA THR A 89 -11.70 2.64 8.55
C THR A 89 -11.45 3.86 9.43
N GLY A 90 -12.47 4.71 9.63
CA GLY A 90 -12.33 6.01 10.29
C GLY A 90 -11.70 7.09 9.40
N ILE A 91 -11.47 6.80 8.12
CA ILE A 91 -10.95 7.75 7.13
C ILE A 91 -12.11 8.61 6.61
N ASP A 92 -11.88 9.91 6.44
CA ASP A 92 -12.90 10.81 5.88
C ASP A 92 -13.26 10.41 4.44
N ALA A 93 -14.56 10.32 4.15
CA ALA A 93 -15.07 9.97 2.81
C ALA A 93 -14.53 10.90 1.70
N GLY A 94 -14.25 12.17 2.02
CA GLY A 94 -13.67 13.14 1.11
C GLY A 94 -12.21 12.88 0.74
N ASN A 95 -11.52 11.99 1.46
CA ASN A 95 -10.16 11.57 1.15
C ASN A 95 -10.10 10.41 0.15
N PHE A 96 -11.24 9.82 -0.24
CA PHE A 96 -11.31 8.79 -1.27
C PHE A 96 -11.31 9.43 -2.67
N GLU A 97 -10.12 9.61 -3.24
CA GLU A 97 -9.88 10.18 -4.56
C GLU A 97 -10.12 9.14 -5.67
N LEU A 98 -11.37 8.69 -5.80
CA LEU A 98 -11.79 7.69 -6.78
C LEU A 98 -12.49 8.34 -7.99
N ALA A 99 -12.31 7.72 -9.17
CA ALA A 99 -13.03 8.14 -10.37
C ALA A 99 -14.55 8.03 -10.13
N ASP A 100 -15.26 9.14 -10.34
CA ASP A 100 -16.71 9.26 -10.14
C ASP A 100 -17.21 8.85 -8.73
N GLY A 101 -16.33 8.82 -7.73
CA GLY A 101 -16.65 8.41 -6.36
C GLY A 101 -17.10 6.95 -6.23
N THR A 102 -16.81 6.11 -7.23
CA THR A 102 -17.26 4.71 -7.26
C THR A 102 -16.10 3.76 -7.03
N LEU A 103 -16.33 2.72 -6.23
CA LEU A 103 -15.33 1.68 -5.97
C LEU A 103 -15.13 0.81 -7.23
N PRO A 104 -13.89 0.51 -7.63
CA PRO A 104 -13.60 -0.29 -8.81
C PRO A 104 -13.73 -1.80 -8.54
N VAL A 105 -14.87 -2.25 -8.00
CA VAL A 105 -15.11 -3.64 -7.59
C VAL A 105 -16.26 -4.26 -8.36
N ALA A 106 -16.03 -5.45 -8.90
CA ALA A 106 -17.05 -6.28 -9.54
C ALA A 106 -17.33 -7.53 -8.70
N ASP A 107 -18.47 -8.20 -8.94
CA ASP A 107 -18.77 -9.47 -8.29
C ASP A 107 -17.64 -10.49 -8.48
N GLY A 108 -17.23 -11.16 -7.39
CA GLY A 108 -16.12 -12.12 -7.40
C GLY A 108 -14.72 -11.48 -7.47
N SER A 109 -14.61 -10.19 -7.16
CA SER A 109 -13.34 -9.47 -7.07
C SER A 109 -13.25 -8.62 -5.81
N PHE A 110 -12.05 -8.15 -5.50
CA PHE A 110 -11.79 -7.12 -4.49
C PHE A 110 -10.79 -6.12 -5.04
N ALA A 111 -10.81 -4.90 -4.51
CA ALA A 111 -9.85 -3.87 -4.88
C ALA A 111 -8.99 -3.48 -3.69
N LEU A 112 -7.72 -3.18 -3.95
CA LEU A 112 -6.83 -2.53 -3.00
C LEU A 112 -6.78 -1.04 -3.33
N LEU A 113 -7.14 -0.23 -2.34
CA LEU A 113 -7.08 1.24 -2.41
C LEU A 113 -5.97 1.72 -1.49
N PHE A 114 -4.95 2.36 -2.03
CA PHE A 114 -3.77 2.73 -1.24
C PHE A 114 -3.94 4.10 -0.59
N GLY A 115 -3.63 4.15 0.70
CA GLY A 115 -3.55 5.36 1.50
C GLY A 115 -2.13 5.90 1.57
N ASP A 116 -1.97 7.22 1.46
CA ASP A 116 -0.69 7.90 1.68
C ASP A 116 -0.54 8.38 3.14
N ALA A 117 0.46 9.22 3.42
CA ALA A 117 0.70 9.75 4.76
C ALA A 117 -0.30 10.85 5.21
N GLU A 118 -1.14 11.32 4.29
CA GLU A 118 -2.22 12.28 4.52
C GLU A 118 -3.59 11.61 4.51
N ASP A 119 -3.63 10.26 4.56
CA ASP A 119 -4.82 9.42 4.47
C ASP A 119 -5.61 9.59 3.17
N ARG A 120 -4.96 10.03 2.07
CA ARG A 120 -5.61 10.09 0.75
C ARG A 120 -5.65 8.71 0.13
N ILE A 121 -6.86 8.23 -0.13
CA ILE A 121 -7.12 6.90 -0.67
C ILE A 121 -7.29 6.97 -2.18
N THR A 122 -6.41 6.28 -2.91
CA THR A 122 -6.43 6.24 -4.38
C THR A 122 -6.65 4.81 -4.89
N SER A 123 -7.32 4.69 -6.04
CA SER A 123 -7.53 3.38 -6.68
C SER A 123 -6.21 2.82 -7.17
N SER A 124 -5.94 1.55 -6.88
CA SER A 124 -4.72 0.92 -7.36
C SER A 124 -4.93 -0.33 -8.21
N ALA A 125 -5.48 -1.39 -7.62
CA ALA A 125 -5.50 -2.70 -8.25
C ALA A 125 -6.78 -3.45 -7.92
N VAL A 126 -7.25 -4.24 -8.89
CA VAL A 126 -8.44 -5.10 -8.78
C VAL A 126 -7.97 -6.54 -8.97
N TYR A 127 -8.41 -7.42 -8.08
CA TYR A 127 -8.00 -8.83 -8.03
C TYR A 127 -9.22 -9.74 -8.13
N ALA A 128 -9.09 -10.82 -8.90
CA ALA A 128 -10.06 -11.90 -8.90
C ALA A 128 -9.93 -12.72 -7.61
N ALA A 129 -11.07 -13.16 -7.05
CA ALA A 129 -11.11 -13.95 -5.82
C ALA A 129 -10.76 -15.45 -6.02
N ASP A 130 -10.28 -15.84 -7.22
CA ASP A 130 -10.14 -17.23 -7.65
C ASP A 130 -9.17 -18.06 -6.77
N SER A 131 -8.14 -17.41 -6.22
CA SER A 131 -7.11 -18.05 -5.36
C SER A 131 -7.05 -17.49 -3.95
N VAL A 132 -7.47 -16.24 -3.76
CA VAL A 132 -7.50 -15.54 -2.47
C VAL A 132 -8.78 -14.72 -2.42
N ASP A 133 -9.61 -14.91 -1.40
CA ASP A 133 -10.82 -14.12 -1.19
C ASP A 133 -10.71 -13.37 0.14
N LEU A 134 -10.26 -12.11 0.07
CA LEU A 134 -10.12 -11.24 1.23
C LEU A 134 -11.47 -10.68 1.74
N CYS A 135 -12.54 -10.85 0.96
CA CYS A 135 -13.89 -10.40 1.30
C CYS A 135 -14.70 -11.46 2.05
N ALA A 136 -14.25 -12.71 2.05
CA ALA A 136 -14.91 -13.81 2.75
C ALA A 136 -14.76 -13.77 4.29
N GLY A 137 -13.83 -12.95 4.83
CA GLY A 137 -13.61 -12.87 6.27
C GLY A 137 -13.90 -11.47 6.83
N ASP A 138 -14.80 -11.44 7.82
CA ASP A 138 -15.29 -10.23 8.49
C ASP A 138 -14.18 -9.41 9.18
N ALA A 139 -13.05 -10.05 9.51
CA ALA A 139 -11.94 -9.41 10.23
C ALA A 139 -11.03 -8.56 9.33
N VAL A 140 -11.16 -8.69 8.00
CA VAL A 140 -10.21 -8.12 7.02
C VAL A 140 -10.92 -7.27 5.98
N ALA A 141 -12.14 -7.65 5.61
CA ALA A 141 -12.98 -6.86 4.72
C ALA A 141 -13.09 -5.42 5.25
N SER A 142 -12.94 -4.44 4.35
CA SER A 142 -13.17 -3.03 4.66
C SER A 142 -12.27 -2.46 5.77
N THR A 143 -11.16 -3.13 6.07
CA THR A 143 -10.18 -2.71 7.09
C THR A 143 -9.06 -1.90 6.45
N TYR A 144 -8.57 -0.88 7.17
CA TYR A 144 -7.35 -0.17 6.80
C TYR A 144 -6.12 -0.91 7.36
N LEU A 145 -5.28 -1.42 6.46
CA LEU A 145 -4.10 -2.21 6.77
C LEU A 145 -2.84 -1.39 6.50
N GLY A 146 -2.11 -1.05 7.56
CA GLY A 146 -0.88 -0.26 7.47
C GLY A 146 0.36 -1.07 7.09
N SER A 147 1.47 -0.37 6.86
CA SER A 147 2.79 -0.99 6.67
C SER A 147 3.15 -1.87 7.87
N GLY A 148 3.24 -3.18 7.65
CA GLY A 148 3.55 -4.18 8.69
C GLY A 148 2.34 -4.97 9.21
N ALA A 149 1.13 -4.71 8.70
CA ALA A 149 -0.02 -5.56 8.98
C ALA A 149 0.17 -6.95 8.35
N LEU A 150 -0.08 -7.99 9.13
CA LEU A 150 -0.03 -9.37 8.68
C LEU A 150 -1.45 -9.93 8.60
N VAL A 151 -1.87 -10.35 7.40
CA VAL A 151 -3.15 -11.02 7.22
C VAL A 151 -2.96 -12.53 7.32
N MET A 152 -3.58 -13.14 8.32
CA MET A 152 -3.59 -14.58 8.49
C MET A 152 -4.67 -15.20 7.62
N LEU A 153 -4.28 -16.22 6.86
CA LEU A 153 -5.13 -16.89 5.88
C LEU A 153 -5.18 -18.39 6.18
N SER A 154 -6.38 -18.96 6.06
CA SER A 154 -6.59 -20.41 6.01
C SER A 154 -7.06 -20.81 4.62
N LYS A 155 -6.64 -22.00 4.18
CA LYS A 155 -7.09 -22.55 2.91
C LYS A 155 -8.41 -23.30 3.11
N VAL A 156 -9.47 -22.87 2.42
CA VAL A 156 -10.78 -23.52 2.38
C VAL A 156 -11.01 -24.04 0.97
N GLY A 157 -10.88 -25.36 0.79
CA GLY A 157 -10.82 -25.95 -0.54
C GLY A 157 -9.55 -25.50 -1.28
N ASP A 158 -9.71 -24.78 -2.38
CA ASP A 158 -8.61 -24.25 -3.18
C ASP A 158 -8.37 -22.74 -2.97
N ILE A 159 -9.21 -22.07 -2.16
CA ILE A 159 -9.19 -20.61 -1.96
C ILE A 159 -8.60 -20.27 -0.59
N TRP A 160 -7.72 -19.27 -0.52
CA TRP A 160 -7.25 -18.70 0.73
C TRP A 160 -8.20 -17.63 1.25
N THR A 161 -8.68 -17.78 2.48
CA THR A 161 -9.62 -16.85 3.11
C THR A 161 -9.05 -16.32 4.43
N PRO A 162 -9.29 -15.04 4.78
CA PRO A 162 -8.79 -14.46 6.01
C PRO A 162 -9.46 -15.04 7.24
N ASN A 163 -8.66 -15.23 8.29
CA ASN A 163 -9.13 -15.65 9.60
C ASN A 163 -8.65 -14.73 10.75
N GLY A 164 -7.84 -13.71 10.43
CA GLY A 164 -7.40 -12.68 11.38
C GLY A 164 -6.38 -11.71 10.79
N VAL A 165 -6.08 -10.66 11.57
CA VAL A 165 -5.05 -9.65 11.31
C VAL A 165 -4.18 -9.54 12.56
N GLU A 166 -2.86 -9.49 12.38
CA GLU A 166 -1.87 -9.19 13.41
C GLU A 166 -1.16 -7.84 13.16
#